data_AF-I4DR75-F1
#
_entry.id   AF-I4DR75-F1
#
_cell.length_a   1.000
_cell.length_b   1.000
_cell.length_c   1.000
_cell.angle_alpha   90.00
_cell.angle_beta   90.00
_cell.angle_gamma   90.00
#
_symmetry.space_group_name_H-M   'P 1'
#
loop_
_entity.id
_entity.type
_entity.pdbx_description
1 polymer ?
#
loop_
_entity_poly.entity_id
_entity_poly.type
_entity_poly.pdbx_seq_one_letter_code
_entity_poly.pdbx_strand_id
1 'polypeptide(L)'
;MAQALRWLRDNVHSFGGDPANLTVFGESAGGVATSLLTASPLTRNLISKAIIQSGTALNSWAFQNDPLHNARQLARSLGCDAEDVEGILEFLSTTPVKDLVEAASQTTEEDFIQRGAITFAPVVEREFPGVEAALSESFLDVLTSGRVAQVPVMIGSTALEFTQERRAEELQEYLPGALGLARGSAEAAAAAQRLSSCT
;
A
#
# COMPACT_ATOMS: atom_id res chain seq x y z
N MET A 1 -2.99 5.12 11.80
CA MET A 1 -2.61 6.44 11.25
C MET A 1 -3.60 7.55 11.60
N ALA A 2 -4.92 7.34 11.49
CA ALA A 2 -5.92 8.34 11.88
C ALA A 2 -5.73 8.91 13.29
N GLN A 3 -5.47 8.02 14.27
CA GLN A 3 -5.19 8.45 15.64
C GLN A 3 -3.93 9.32 15.78
N ALA A 4 -2.89 9.06 14.98
CA ALA A 4 -1.69 9.88 14.98
C ALA A 4 -1.96 11.29 14.42
N LEU A 5 -2.80 11.41 13.38
CA LEU A 5 -3.22 12.71 12.85
C LEU A 5 -4.07 13.48 13.86
N ARG A 6 -4.98 12.81 14.59
CA ARG A 6 -5.74 13.42 15.70
C ARG A 6 -4.79 13.92 16.79
N TRP A 7 -3.82 13.09 17.19
CA TRP A 7 -2.80 13.50 18.16
C TRP A 7 -2.01 14.71 17.67
N LEU A 8 -1.57 14.74 16.41
CA LEU A 8 -0.87 15.91 15.85
C LEU A 8 -1.74 17.17 15.88
N ARG A 9 -3.01 17.07 15.50
CA ARG A 9 -3.96 18.19 15.57
C ARG A 9 -4.06 18.77 16.97
N ASP A 10 -4.07 17.92 17.98
CA ASP A 10 -4.25 18.35 19.36
C ASP A 10 -2.94 18.82 20.02
N ASN A 11 -1.79 18.28 19.60
CA ASN A 11 -0.54 18.41 20.36
C ASN A 11 0.58 19.15 19.63
N VAL A 12 0.56 19.25 18.30
CA VAL A 12 1.70 19.78 17.54
C VAL A 12 2.05 21.23 17.90
N HIS A 13 1.08 22.01 18.37
CA HIS A 13 1.27 23.37 18.87
C HIS A 13 2.26 23.44 20.04
N SER A 14 2.32 22.41 20.90
CA SER A 14 3.26 22.32 22.01
C SER A 14 4.72 22.14 21.54
N PHE A 15 4.91 21.75 20.28
CA PHE A 15 6.22 21.61 19.63
C PHE A 15 6.50 22.75 18.64
N GLY A 16 5.68 23.82 18.64
CA GLY A 16 5.81 24.96 17.74
C GLY A 16 5.30 24.73 16.32
N GLY A 17 4.58 23.63 16.06
CA GLY A 17 3.93 23.39 14.77
C GLY A 17 2.53 24.00 14.68
N ASP A 18 2.03 24.12 13.46
CA ASP A 18 0.69 24.63 13.17
C ASP A 18 -0.28 23.48 12.86
N PRO A 19 -1.28 23.19 13.73
CA PRO A 19 -2.25 22.13 13.49
C PRO A 19 -3.18 22.40 12.30
N ALA A 20 -3.27 23.65 11.82
CA ALA A 20 -4.02 24.01 10.62
C ALA A 20 -3.22 23.79 9.32
N ASN A 21 -1.94 23.41 9.42
CA ASN A 21 -1.04 23.30 8.27
C ASN A 21 -0.29 21.96 8.24
N LEU A 22 -1.02 20.85 8.40
CA LEU A 22 -0.45 19.51 8.39
C LEU A 22 -0.25 19.01 6.94
N THR A 23 0.99 18.68 6.60
CA THR A 23 1.32 17.99 5.35
C THR A 23 1.63 16.54 5.66
N VAL A 24 0.86 15.61 5.09
CA VAL A 24 1.16 14.18 5.16
C VAL A 24 1.95 13.76 3.92
N PHE A 25 2.94 12.90 4.09
CA PHE A 25 3.66 12.32 2.97
C PHE A 25 4.00 10.86 3.23
N GLY A 26 4.18 10.11 2.14
CA GLY A 26 4.66 8.75 2.20
C GLY A 26 5.08 8.22 0.85
N GLU A 27 5.96 7.23 0.90
CA GLU A 27 6.57 6.55 -0.24
C GLU A 27 6.13 5.07 -0.29
N SER A 28 5.95 4.50 -1.48
CA SER A 28 5.54 3.11 -1.69
C SER A 28 4.24 2.79 -0.93
N ALA A 29 4.24 1.83 0.00
CA ALA A 29 3.10 1.54 0.88
C ALA A 29 2.69 2.76 1.73
N GLY A 30 3.63 3.65 2.05
CA GLY A 30 3.35 4.95 2.66
C GLY A 30 2.65 5.92 1.70
N GLY A 31 2.92 5.83 0.39
CA GLY A 31 2.20 6.59 -0.65
C GLY A 31 0.75 6.10 -0.78
N VAL A 32 0.56 4.77 -0.77
CA VAL A 32 -0.77 4.14 -0.68
C VAL A 32 -1.50 4.66 0.55
N ALA A 33 -0.88 4.53 1.71
CA ALA A 33 -1.46 5.00 2.96
C ALA A 33 -1.80 6.50 2.93
N THR A 34 -0.92 7.33 2.37
CA THR A 34 -1.16 8.78 2.21
C THR A 34 -2.38 9.04 1.34
N SER A 35 -2.52 8.34 0.22
CA SER A 35 -3.72 8.48 -0.63
C SER A 35 -4.99 8.02 0.10
N LEU A 36 -4.94 6.94 0.89
CA LEU A 36 -6.07 6.51 1.73
C LEU A 36 -6.45 7.54 2.80
N LEU A 37 -5.46 8.22 3.40
CA LEU A 37 -5.71 9.31 4.36
C LEU A 37 -6.41 10.51 3.71
N THR A 38 -6.23 10.72 2.39
CA THR A 38 -7.02 11.73 1.67
C THR A 38 -8.47 11.32 1.44
N ALA A 39 -8.77 10.02 1.37
CA ALA A 39 -10.12 9.50 1.08
C ALA A 39 -10.92 9.15 2.33
N SER A 40 -10.24 8.73 3.41
CA SER A 40 -10.89 8.22 4.60
C SER A 40 -11.72 9.30 5.32
N PRO A 41 -12.98 9.02 5.69
CA PRO A 41 -13.81 9.96 6.44
C PRO A 41 -13.21 10.32 7.80
N LEU A 42 -12.35 9.48 8.36
CA LEU A 42 -11.68 9.69 9.64
C LEU A 42 -10.57 10.76 9.58
N THR A 43 -10.04 11.06 8.39
CA THR A 43 -8.78 11.81 8.26
C THR A 43 -8.78 12.90 7.19
N ARG A 44 -9.67 12.83 6.19
CA ARG A 44 -9.73 13.80 5.08
C ARG A 44 -9.91 15.26 5.50
N ASN A 45 -10.47 15.49 6.70
CA ASN A 45 -10.68 16.82 7.27
C ASN A 45 -9.58 17.24 8.27
N LEU A 46 -8.57 16.39 8.50
CA LEU A 46 -7.47 16.64 9.44
C LEU A 46 -6.17 17.07 8.75
N ILE A 47 -6.04 16.79 7.45
CA ILE A 47 -4.86 17.10 6.65
C ILE A 47 -5.05 18.39 5.87
N SER A 48 -3.96 19.12 5.63
CA SER A 48 -3.96 20.39 4.87
C SER A 48 -3.27 20.26 3.52
N LYS A 49 -2.36 19.29 3.35
CA LYS A 49 -1.66 18.95 2.10
C LYS A 49 -1.26 17.48 2.09
N ALA A 50 -1.05 16.91 0.91
CA ALA A 50 -0.54 15.55 0.76
C ALA A 50 0.60 15.46 -0.29
N ILE A 51 1.59 14.60 -0.03
CA ILE A 51 2.64 14.24 -0.99
C ILE A 51 2.67 12.71 -1.12
N ILE A 52 2.37 12.23 -2.32
CA ILE A 52 2.20 10.79 -2.62
C ILE A 52 3.35 10.36 -3.53
N GLN A 53 4.23 9.50 -3.05
CA GLN A 53 5.44 9.09 -3.76
C GLN A 53 5.38 7.59 -4.09
N SER A 54 5.51 7.22 -5.36
CA SER A 54 5.74 5.84 -5.82
C SER A 54 4.73 4.79 -5.31
N GLY A 55 3.50 5.20 -4.97
CA GLY A 55 2.44 4.31 -4.53
C GLY A 55 1.14 5.06 -4.25
N THR A 56 0.02 4.48 -4.66
CA THR A 56 -1.34 5.03 -4.53
C THR A 56 -2.33 3.91 -4.26
N ALA A 57 -3.48 4.24 -3.70
CA ALA A 57 -4.60 3.30 -3.52
C ALA A 57 -5.21 2.79 -4.84
N LEU A 58 -4.72 3.25 -6.01
CA LEU A 58 -5.07 2.72 -7.34
C LEU A 58 -4.09 1.63 -7.82
N ASN A 59 -2.97 1.40 -7.12
CA ASN A 59 -2.05 0.33 -7.47
C ASN A 59 -2.70 -1.03 -7.23
N SER A 60 -2.41 -2.01 -8.11
CA SER A 60 -2.95 -3.37 -8.01
C SER A 60 -2.58 -4.09 -6.71
N TRP A 61 -1.50 -3.65 -6.06
CA TRP A 61 -1.00 -4.20 -4.80
C TRP A 61 -1.47 -3.46 -3.55
N ALA A 62 -2.28 -2.40 -3.71
CA ALA A 62 -2.70 -1.53 -2.60
C ALA A 62 -3.79 -2.13 -1.71
N PHE A 63 -4.57 -3.09 -2.21
CA PHE A 63 -5.68 -3.72 -1.50
C PHE A 63 -5.61 -5.24 -1.56
N GLN A 64 -6.08 -5.90 -0.51
CA GLN A 64 -6.31 -7.35 -0.51
C GLN A 64 -7.65 -7.71 -1.13
N ASN A 65 -7.62 -8.68 -2.04
CA ASN A 65 -8.80 -9.19 -2.73
C ASN A 65 -9.55 -10.26 -1.90
N ASP A 66 -8.83 -11.08 -1.13
CA ASP A 66 -9.42 -12.11 -0.28
C ASP A 66 -8.75 -12.16 1.11
N PRO A 67 -9.03 -11.16 1.97
CA PRO A 67 -8.40 -11.06 3.28
C PRO A 67 -8.77 -12.19 4.24
N LEU A 68 -9.98 -12.77 4.10
CA LEU A 68 -10.41 -13.88 4.96
C LEU A 68 -9.70 -15.18 4.59
N HIS A 69 -9.47 -15.43 3.29
CA HIS A 69 -8.63 -16.56 2.88
C HIS A 69 -7.22 -16.44 3.44
N ASN A 70 -6.60 -15.25 3.37
CA ASN A 70 -5.26 -15.05 3.92
C ASN A 70 -5.21 -15.27 5.44
N ALA A 71 -6.20 -14.77 6.19
CA ALA A 71 -6.29 -15.00 7.63
C ALA A 71 -6.44 -16.50 7.98
N ARG A 72 -7.29 -17.23 7.23
CA ARG A 72 -7.46 -18.69 7.37
C ARG A 72 -6.17 -19.44 7.07
N GLN A 73 -5.47 -19.07 6.00
CA GLN A 73 -4.20 -19.70 5.63
C GLN A 73 -3.12 -19.47 6.68
N LEU A 74 -3.01 -18.25 7.21
CA LEU A 74 -2.09 -17.95 8.30
C LEU A 74 -2.40 -18.82 9.53
N ALA A 75 -3.65 -18.86 9.97
CA ALA A 75 -4.06 -19.66 11.11
C ALA A 75 -3.76 -21.16 10.90
N ARG A 76 -4.08 -21.71 9.72
CA ARG A 76 -3.75 -23.10 9.37
C ARG A 76 -2.25 -23.38 9.40
N SER A 77 -1.43 -22.46 8.87
CA SER A 77 0.03 -22.61 8.87
C SER A 77 0.62 -22.68 10.29
N LEU A 78 -0.09 -22.13 11.26
CA LEU A 78 0.27 -22.10 12.68
C LEU A 78 -0.39 -23.25 13.49
N GLY A 79 -1.12 -24.15 12.83
CA GLY A 79 -1.76 -25.31 13.46
C GLY A 79 -3.17 -25.06 14.00
N CYS A 80 -3.90 -24.07 13.48
CA CYS A 80 -5.31 -23.86 13.82
C CYS A 80 -6.23 -24.76 13.01
N ASP A 81 -7.10 -25.51 13.70
CA ASP A 81 -8.12 -26.39 13.10
C ASP A 81 -9.52 -25.75 13.03
N ALA A 82 -9.69 -24.50 13.47
CA ALA A 82 -10.98 -23.82 13.42
C ALA A 82 -11.40 -23.48 11.98
N GLU A 83 -12.69 -23.62 11.68
CA GLU A 83 -13.25 -23.31 10.35
C GLU A 83 -14.05 -21.99 10.32
N ASP A 84 -14.61 -21.58 11.47
CA ASP A 84 -15.35 -20.34 11.64
C ASP A 84 -14.44 -19.14 11.97
N VAL A 85 -14.97 -17.94 11.76
CA VAL A 85 -14.19 -16.69 11.89
C VAL A 85 -13.84 -16.42 13.35
N GLU A 86 -14.74 -16.74 14.27
CA GLU A 86 -14.60 -16.51 15.69
C GLU A 86 -13.47 -17.36 16.28
N GLY A 87 -13.44 -18.66 16.00
CA GLY A 87 -12.39 -19.57 16.46
C GLY A 87 -11.02 -19.22 15.88
N ILE A 88 -10.97 -18.81 14.60
CA ILE A 88 -9.73 -18.34 13.97
C ILE A 88 -9.24 -17.06 14.63
N LEU A 89 -10.13 -16.11 14.89
CA LEU A 89 -9.80 -14.85 15.55
C LEU A 89 -9.27 -15.10 16.97
N GLU A 90 -9.91 -15.97 17.75
CA GLU A 90 -9.48 -16.33 19.10
C GLU A 90 -8.08 -16.96 19.09
N PHE A 91 -7.83 -17.90 18.18
CA PHE A 91 -6.52 -18.53 18.01
C PHE A 91 -5.44 -17.50 17.66
N LEU A 92 -5.67 -16.68 16.62
CA LEU A 92 -4.70 -15.67 16.18
C LEU A 92 -4.45 -14.61 17.26
N SER A 93 -5.48 -14.24 18.04
CA SER A 93 -5.36 -13.23 19.11
C SER A 93 -4.55 -13.71 20.32
N THR A 94 -4.38 -15.02 20.49
CA THR A 94 -3.60 -15.63 21.57
C THR A 94 -2.26 -16.20 21.10
N THR A 95 -2.03 -16.23 19.79
CA THR A 95 -0.76 -16.68 19.19
C THR A 95 0.37 -15.70 19.52
N PRO A 96 1.60 -16.17 19.84
CA PRO A 96 2.74 -15.28 20.03
C PRO A 96 3.01 -14.40 18.81
N VAL A 97 3.23 -13.10 19.04
CA VAL A 97 3.46 -12.11 17.96
C VAL A 97 4.61 -12.51 17.04
N LYS A 98 5.67 -13.10 17.59
CA LYS A 98 6.81 -13.57 16.81
C LYS A 98 6.37 -14.59 15.75
N ASP A 99 5.58 -15.58 16.15
CA ASP A 99 5.13 -16.67 15.28
C ASP A 99 4.19 -16.13 14.20
N LEU A 100 3.32 -15.17 14.56
CA LEU A 100 2.46 -14.47 13.60
C LEU A 100 3.28 -13.74 12.52
N VAL A 101 4.30 -12.99 12.93
CA VAL A 101 5.14 -12.21 12.01
C VAL A 101 5.98 -13.12 11.12
N GLU A 102 6.58 -14.17 11.70
CA GLU A 102 7.37 -15.15 10.94
C GLU A 102 6.52 -15.88 9.91
N ALA A 103 5.34 -16.37 10.29
CA ALA A 103 4.44 -17.06 9.37
C ALA A 103 3.85 -16.12 8.30
N ALA A 104 3.47 -14.89 8.65
CA ALA A 104 2.96 -13.90 7.70
C ALA A 104 4.00 -13.45 6.66
N SER A 105 5.29 -13.56 7.00
CA SER A 105 6.41 -13.19 6.12
C SER A 105 6.77 -14.31 5.13
N GLN A 106 6.27 -15.53 5.32
CA GLN A 106 6.48 -16.66 4.42
C GLN A 106 5.53 -16.57 3.22
N THR A 107 5.76 -15.59 2.34
CA THR A 107 5.04 -15.50 1.06
C THR A 107 5.75 -16.37 0.03
N THR A 108 5.04 -17.31 -0.58
CA THR A 108 5.61 -18.10 -1.67
C THR A 108 5.62 -17.29 -2.96
N GLU A 109 6.51 -17.64 -3.89
CA GLU A 109 6.55 -17.05 -5.23
C GLU A 109 5.22 -17.26 -5.98
N GLU A 110 4.54 -18.37 -5.70
CA GLU A 110 3.22 -18.70 -6.24
C GLU A 110 2.12 -17.79 -5.67
N ASP A 111 2.18 -17.45 -4.38
CA ASP A 111 1.30 -16.45 -3.76
C ASP A 111 1.51 -15.06 -4.36
N PHE A 112 2.77 -14.68 -4.63
CA PHE A 112 3.10 -13.41 -5.27
C PHE A 112 2.57 -13.32 -6.71
N ILE A 113 2.78 -14.37 -7.51
CA ILE A 113 2.38 -14.43 -8.92
C ILE A 113 0.85 -14.55 -9.08
N GLN A 114 0.18 -15.37 -8.28
CA GLN A 114 -1.26 -15.61 -8.42
C GLN A 114 -2.13 -14.55 -7.72
N ARG A 115 -1.65 -13.96 -6.62
CA ARG A 115 -2.48 -13.07 -5.77
C ARG A 115 -2.07 -11.59 -5.87
N GLY A 116 -0.97 -11.30 -6.55
CA GLY A 116 -0.63 -9.96 -7.02
C GLY A 116 -0.24 -8.94 -5.95
N ALA A 117 -0.07 -9.32 -4.68
CA ALA A 117 0.29 -8.37 -3.63
C ALA A 117 0.64 -8.99 -2.27
N ILE A 118 1.36 -8.19 -1.48
CA ILE A 118 1.62 -8.25 -0.02
C ILE A 118 0.48 -8.93 0.76
N THR A 119 0.73 -10.07 1.39
CA THR A 119 -0.26 -10.93 2.08
C THR A 119 -1.28 -10.19 2.95
N PHE A 120 -0.83 -9.19 3.71
CA PHE A 120 -1.68 -8.32 4.52
C PHE A 120 -1.53 -6.87 4.06
N ALA A 121 -2.60 -6.33 3.49
CA ALA A 121 -2.68 -4.97 2.96
C ALA A 121 -4.06 -4.38 3.32
N PRO A 122 -4.30 -3.08 3.05
CA PRO A 122 -5.62 -2.47 3.21
C PRO A 122 -6.76 -3.29 2.59
N VAL A 123 -7.96 -3.16 3.17
CA VAL A 123 -9.19 -3.79 2.68
C VAL A 123 -10.29 -2.75 2.60
N VAL A 124 -11.30 -2.97 1.76
CA VAL A 124 -12.58 -2.26 1.88
C VAL A 124 -13.33 -2.90 3.04
N GLU A 125 -13.59 -2.10 4.09
CA GLU A 125 -14.12 -2.59 5.34
C GLU A 125 -15.63 -2.79 5.29
N ARG A 126 -16.10 -3.82 6.03
CA ARG A 126 -17.49 -3.88 6.45
C ARG A 126 -17.67 -2.96 7.65
N GLU A 127 -18.80 -2.27 7.71
CA GLU A 127 -19.12 -1.44 8.86
C GLU A 127 -19.61 -2.29 10.03
N PHE A 128 -19.07 -2.03 11.22
CA PHE A 128 -19.48 -2.67 12.46
C PHE A 128 -19.90 -1.61 13.49
N PRO A 129 -20.98 -1.83 14.26
CA PRO A 129 -21.41 -0.89 15.29
C PRO A 129 -20.28 -0.58 16.29
N GLY A 130 -19.97 0.70 16.48
CA GLY A 130 -18.94 1.16 17.41
C GLY A 130 -17.50 1.05 16.90
N VAL A 131 -17.28 0.63 15.65
CA VAL A 131 -15.95 0.57 15.02
C VAL A 131 -15.83 1.64 13.94
N GLU A 132 -14.80 2.48 14.03
CA GLU A 132 -14.48 3.46 12.99
C GLU A 132 -13.91 2.74 11.75
N ALA A 133 -14.66 2.70 10.65
CA ALA A 133 -14.13 2.22 9.37
C ALA A 133 -13.24 3.31 8.73
N ALA A 134 -12.00 2.95 8.38
CA ALA A 134 -11.11 3.82 7.63
C ALA A 134 -11.57 3.98 6.17
N LEU A 135 -12.10 2.93 5.55
CA LEU A 135 -12.68 2.99 4.20
C LEU A 135 -13.72 1.88 3.97
N SER A 136 -14.99 2.23 3.78
CA SER A 136 -16.09 1.27 3.56
C SER A 136 -16.57 1.16 2.10
N GLU A 137 -15.97 1.92 1.18
CA GLU A 137 -16.26 1.90 -0.26
C GLU A 137 -14.97 1.74 -1.07
N SER A 138 -15.06 1.41 -2.37
CA SER A 138 -13.85 1.35 -3.19
C SER A 138 -13.17 2.71 -3.25
N PHE A 139 -11.83 2.73 -3.25
CA PHE A 139 -11.09 3.99 -3.34
C PHE A 139 -11.45 4.78 -4.61
N LEU A 140 -11.71 4.08 -5.71
CA LEU A 140 -12.09 4.69 -6.98
C LEU A 140 -13.45 5.42 -6.89
N ASP A 141 -14.42 4.86 -6.18
CA ASP A 141 -15.74 5.49 -5.99
C ASP A 141 -15.63 6.74 -5.11
N VAL A 142 -14.86 6.66 -4.02
CA VAL A 142 -14.62 7.82 -3.14
C VAL A 142 -13.91 8.94 -3.91
N LEU A 143 -12.90 8.59 -4.70
CA LEU A 143 -12.16 9.53 -5.53
C LEU A 143 -13.05 10.20 -6.58
N THR A 144 -13.79 9.41 -7.38
CA THR A 144 -14.61 9.93 -8.48
C THR A 144 -15.85 10.69 -8.01
N SER A 145 -16.36 10.39 -6.81
CA SER A 145 -17.43 11.15 -6.18
C SER A 145 -16.99 12.49 -5.57
N GLY A 146 -15.69 12.76 -5.51
CA GLY A 146 -15.12 13.96 -4.89
C GLY A 146 -15.16 13.95 -3.35
N ARG A 147 -15.48 12.82 -2.70
CA ARG A 147 -15.51 12.66 -1.23
C ARG A 147 -14.11 12.53 -0.60
N VAL A 148 -13.11 13.09 -1.26
CA VAL A 148 -11.71 13.16 -0.82
C VAL A 148 -11.40 14.54 -0.21
N ALA A 149 -10.28 14.62 0.50
CA ALA A 149 -9.74 15.86 1.05
C ALA A 149 -9.55 16.89 -0.07
N GLN A 150 -10.13 18.08 0.11
CA GLN A 150 -10.01 19.19 -0.85
C GLN A 150 -8.75 20.01 -0.53
N VAL A 151 -7.59 19.39 -0.73
CA VAL A 151 -6.28 19.94 -0.37
C VAL A 151 -5.29 19.84 -1.53
N PRO A 152 -4.24 20.69 -1.56
CA PRO A 152 -3.16 20.52 -2.53
C PRO A 152 -2.49 19.15 -2.39
N VAL A 153 -2.32 18.48 -3.54
CA VAL A 153 -1.64 17.18 -3.64
C VAL A 153 -0.45 17.31 -4.58
N MET A 154 0.70 16.81 -4.15
CA MET A 154 1.84 16.52 -5.01
C MET A 154 1.94 15.00 -5.19
N ILE A 155 2.06 14.52 -6.42
CA ILE A 155 2.20 13.09 -6.73
C ILE A 155 3.37 12.88 -7.69
N GLY A 156 4.15 11.84 -7.47
CA GLY A 156 5.29 11.52 -8.33
C GLY A 156 5.80 10.09 -8.15
N SER A 157 6.62 9.66 -9.10
CA SER A 157 7.35 8.39 -9.10
C SER A 157 8.76 8.60 -9.62
N THR A 158 9.63 7.62 -9.44
CA THR A 158 10.92 7.58 -10.13
C THR A 158 10.71 7.26 -11.62
N ALA A 159 11.72 7.57 -12.44
CA ALA A 159 11.67 7.29 -13.87
C ALA A 159 11.76 5.77 -14.19
N LEU A 160 12.30 4.98 -13.26
CA LEU A 160 12.61 3.56 -13.41
C LEU A 160 12.22 2.80 -12.13
N GLU A 161 10.92 2.77 -11.83
CA GLU A 161 10.41 2.03 -10.67
C GLU A 161 10.78 0.53 -10.76
N PHE A 162 11.19 -0.06 -9.64
CA PHE A 162 11.54 -1.49 -9.52
C PHE A 162 12.70 -1.99 -10.42
N THR A 163 13.61 -1.10 -10.84
CA THR A 163 14.76 -1.50 -11.68
C THR A 163 16.07 -1.71 -10.91
N GLN A 164 16.11 -1.48 -9.58
CA GLN A 164 17.37 -1.46 -8.80
C GLN A 164 18.13 -2.80 -8.73
N GLU A 165 17.54 -3.90 -9.18
CA GLU A 165 18.18 -5.24 -9.15
C GLU A 165 18.18 -5.95 -10.51
N ARG A 166 17.78 -5.25 -11.57
CA ARG A 166 17.62 -5.85 -12.90
C ARG A 166 18.93 -5.80 -13.67
N ARG A 167 19.36 -6.96 -14.20
CA ARG A 167 20.49 -7.00 -15.13
C ARG A 167 20.15 -6.28 -16.44
N ALA A 168 21.16 -5.83 -17.18
CA ALA A 168 20.99 -5.14 -18.45
C ALA A 168 20.13 -5.95 -19.45
N GLU A 169 20.19 -7.28 -19.39
CA GLU A 169 19.37 -8.15 -20.24
C GLU A 169 17.88 -8.10 -19.87
N GLU A 170 17.57 -7.96 -18.58
CA GLU A 170 16.19 -7.91 -18.06
C GLU A 170 15.55 -6.54 -18.28
N LEU A 171 16.33 -5.46 -18.23
CA LEU A 171 15.85 -4.10 -18.47
C LEU A 171 15.26 -3.89 -19.88
N GLN A 172 15.68 -4.70 -20.86
CA GLN A 172 15.14 -4.63 -22.24
C GLN A 172 13.64 -4.94 -22.30
N GLU A 173 13.11 -5.72 -21.35
CA GLU A 173 11.69 -6.06 -21.29
C GLU A 173 10.82 -4.92 -20.74
N TYR A 174 11.44 -4.05 -19.93
CA TYR A 174 10.82 -2.95 -19.19
C TYR A 174 11.08 -1.57 -19.80
N LEU A 175 11.91 -1.49 -20.86
CA LEU A 175 12.05 -0.26 -21.63
C LEU A 175 10.66 0.19 -22.10
N PRO A 176 10.23 1.42 -21.78
CA PRO A 176 8.91 1.89 -22.17
C PRO A 176 8.74 1.78 -23.68
N GLY A 177 7.67 1.13 -24.14
CA GLY A 177 7.36 1.04 -25.58
C GLY A 177 7.25 2.41 -26.25
N ALA A 178 7.02 3.47 -25.47
CA ALA A 178 7.06 4.87 -25.90
C ALA A 178 8.42 5.33 -26.45
N LEU A 179 9.52 4.61 -26.16
CA LEU A 179 10.85 4.88 -26.73
C LEU A 179 10.98 4.40 -28.19
N GLY A 180 10.00 3.68 -28.73
CA GLY A 180 10.02 3.15 -30.10
C GLY A 180 11.08 2.06 -30.31
N LEU A 181 11.65 1.50 -29.23
CA LEU A 181 12.66 0.45 -29.29
C LEU A 181 11.98 -0.92 -29.36
N ALA A 182 12.33 -1.72 -30.36
CA ALA A 182 11.86 -3.09 -30.46
C ALA A 182 12.51 -3.96 -29.37
N ARG A 183 11.71 -4.76 -28.66
CA ARG A 183 12.22 -5.68 -27.63
C ARG A 183 13.28 -6.62 -28.21
N GLY A 184 14.39 -6.79 -27.50
CA GLY A 184 15.52 -7.62 -27.91
C GLY A 184 16.38 -7.04 -29.05
N SER A 185 16.12 -5.81 -29.50
CA SER A 185 16.97 -5.15 -30.50
C SER A 185 18.31 -4.73 -29.91
N ALA A 186 19.30 -4.50 -30.78
CA ALA A 186 20.62 -4.00 -30.35
C ALA A 186 20.52 -2.62 -29.67
N GLU A 187 19.59 -1.78 -30.12
CA GLU A 187 19.31 -0.46 -29.56
C GLU A 187 18.66 -0.56 -28.18
N ALA A 188 17.73 -1.51 -27.98
CA ALA A 188 17.16 -1.81 -26.68
C ALA A 188 18.23 -2.35 -25.71
N ALA A 189 19.11 -3.23 -26.19
CA ALA A 189 20.23 -3.74 -25.39
C ALA A 189 21.21 -2.63 -24.98
N ALA A 190 21.57 -1.74 -25.90
CA ALA A 190 22.45 -0.60 -25.61
C ALA A 190 21.80 0.39 -24.64
N ALA A 191 20.51 0.67 -24.77
CA ALA A 191 19.77 1.53 -23.85
C ALA A 191 19.72 0.91 -22.45
N ALA A 192 19.39 -0.38 -22.36
CA ALA A 192 19.35 -1.12 -21.11
C ALA A 192 20.71 -1.18 -20.40
N GLN A 193 21.80 -1.40 -21.15
CA GLN A 193 23.16 -1.43 -20.62
C GLN A 193 23.62 -0.06 -20.08
N ARG A 194 23.18 1.03 -20.71
CA ARG A 194 23.40 2.39 -20.20
C ARG A 194 22.63 2.62 -18.90
N LEU A 195 21.37 2.20 -18.84
CA LEU A 195 20.54 2.36 -17.64
C LEU A 195 21.10 1.57 -16.45
N SER A 196 21.57 0.34 -16.67
CA SER A 196 22.21 -0.48 -15.62
C SER A 196 23.54 0.10 -15.12
N SER A 197 24.17 1.01 -15.86
CA SER A 197 25.42 1.67 -15.47
C SER A 197 25.22 2.99 -14.71
N CYS A 198 23.97 3.46 -14.61
CA CYS A 198 23.60 4.71 -13.93
C CYS A 198 23.14 4.51 -12.47
N THR A 199 22.94 3.27 -12.05
CA THR A 199 22.73 2.84 -10.65
C THR A 199 24.05 2.53 -9.99
#